data_AF-A0A7L2FQX5-F1
#
_entry.id   AF-A0A7L2FQX5-F1
#
_cell.length_a   1.000
_cell.length_b   1.000
_cell.length_c   1.000
_cell.angle_alpha   90.00
_cell.angle_beta   90.00
_cell.angle_gamma   90.00
#
_symmetry.space_group_name_H-M   'P 1'
#
loop_
_entity.id
_entity.type
_entity.pdbx_description
1 polymer ?
#
loop_
_entity_poly.entity_id
_entity_poly.type
_entity_poly.pdbx_seq_one_letter_code
_entity_poly.pdbx_strand_id
1 'polypeptide(L)'
;QGTGALFRIRLAGGSAPCTYLSPQDPRPLCHPAIDRALQLCGAGGPPHVRLTVEWDTSTKERLFGSIQEEVVQDAESVRQQQQAHGQQHSCTLDECFQLYTKEEQLAPDDAWRCPHCKVPQQGTVKLSLWTLPDILIIHLKRFRQVAEQRHKLTTLVRFPLRGLDMAPHVAQRG
;
A
#
# COMPACT_ATOMS: atom_id res chain seq x y z
N GLN A 1 -35.86 13.46 -20.56
CA GLN A 1 -35.08 13.60 -19.32
C GLN A 1 -35.16 12.27 -18.59
N GLY A 2 -34.23 11.37 -18.83
CA GLY A 2 -34.21 10.05 -18.19
C GLY A 2 -33.41 10.14 -16.90
N THR A 3 -34.05 9.92 -15.77
CA THR A 3 -33.40 9.72 -14.46
C THR A 3 -32.71 8.35 -14.45
N GLY A 4 -31.61 8.23 -15.20
CA GLY A 4 -30.70 7.09 -15.08
C GLY A 4 -30.00 7.12 -13.72
N ALA A 5 -29.91 5.98 -13.04
CA ALA A 5 -29.21 5.88 -11.76
C ALA A 5 -27.74 6.29 -11.92
N LEU A 6 -27.26 7.25 -11.12
CA LEU A 6 -25.88 7.77 -11.17
C LEU A 6 -24.83 6.73 -10.77
N PHE A 7 -25.23 5.75 -9.97
CA PHE A 7 -24.38 4.67 -9.54
C PHE A 7 -25.24 3.44 -9.24
N ARG A 8 -24.58 2.28 -9.21
CA ARG A 8 -25.16 1.00 -8.81
C ARG A 8 -24.45 0.53 -7.55
N ILE A 9 -25.21 0.01 -6.59
CA ILE A 9 -24.65 -0.59 -5.38
C ILE A 9 -24.73 -2.11 -5.52
N ARG A 10 -23.61 -2.78 -5.32
CA ARG A 10 -23.50 -4.24 -5.33
C ARG A 10 -23.02 -4.75 -3.98
N LEU A 11 -23.56 -5.88 -3.54
CA LEU A 11 -23.05 -6.59 -2.38
C LEU A 11 -21.76 -7.33 -2.75
N ALA A 12 -20.69 -7.11 -2.00
CA ALA A 12 -19.38 -7.70 -2.22
C ALA A 12 -19.10 -8.79 -1.18
N GLY A 13 -18.85 -10.02 -1.63
CA GLY A 13 -18.45 -11.15 -0.79
C GLY A 13 -19.49 -12.28 -0.68
N GLY A 14 -18.98 -13.51 -0.63
CA GLY A 14 -19.74 -14.78 -0.64
C GLY A 14 -19.83 -15.41 -2.05
N SER A 15 -19.88 -16.74 -2.16
CA SER A 15 -19.96 -17.48 -3.45
C SER A 15 -21.29 -17.27 -4.21
N ALA A 16 -22.07 -16.27 -3.81
CA ALA A 16 -23.38 -15.97 -4.35
C ALA A 16 -23.25 -15.11 -5.64
N PRO A 17 -24.20 -15.23 -6.57
CA PRO A 17 -24.24 -14.38 -7.75
C PRO A 17 -24.30 -12.89 -7.37
N CYS A 18 -23.61 -12.07 -8.16
CA CYS A 18 -23.57 -10.61 -8.02
C CYS A 18 -24.99 -10.04 -7.82
N THR A 19 -25.31 -9.63 -6.60
CA THR A 19 -26.61 -9.04 -6.27
C THR A 19 -26.47 -7.52 -6.22
N TYR A 20 -27.13 -6.85 -7.15
CA TYR A 20 -27.27 -5.40 -7.16
C TYR A 20 -28.48 -4.99 -6.32
N LEU A 21 -28.31 -3.95 -5.51
CA LEU A 21 -29.41 -3.33 -4.80
C LEU A 21 -30.13 -2.38 -5.75
N SER A 22 -31.45 -2.50 -5.83
CA SER A 22 -32.26 -1.62 -6.67
C SER A 22 -32.24 -0.20 -6.09
N PRO A 23 -31.98 0.83 -6.91
CA PRO A 23 -32.06 2.22 -6.45
C PRO A 23 -33.50 2.65 -6.13
N GLN A 24 -34.50 1.89 -6.59
CA GLN A 24 -35.92 2.15 -6.35
C GLN A 24 -36.46 1.43 -5.11
N ASP A 25 -35.66 0.58 -4.47
CA ASP A 25 -36.03 -0.05 -3.21
C ASP A 25 -35.94 0.98 -2.08
N PRO A 26 -37.01 1.28 -1.34
CA PRO A 26 -36.98 2.22 -0.22
C PRO A 26 -36.19 1.68 0.99
N ARG A 27 -35.90 0.37 1.04
CA ARG A 27 -35.19 -0.28 2.16
C ARG A 27 -34.14 -1.27 1.62
N PRO A 28 -33.12 -0.78 0.89
CA PRO A 28 -32.14 -1.65 0.23
C PRO A 28 -31.27 -2.44 1.23
N LEU A 29 -31.16 -1.96 2.47
CA LEU A 29 -30.47 -2.64 3.57
C LEU A 29 -31.29 -3.77 4.20
N CYS A 30 -32.60 -3.83 3.95
CA CYS A 30 -33.48 -4.93 4.39
C CYS A 30 -33.64 -6.00 3.30
N HIS A 31 -32.83 -5.94 2.24
CA HIS A 31 -32.87 -6.90 1.15
C HIS A 31 -32.36 -8.27 1.64
N PRO A 32 -33.00 -9.41 1.28
CA PRO A 32 -32.60 -10.73 1.78
C PRO A 32 -31.15 -11.13 1.52
N ALA A 33 -30.50 -10.52 0.52
CA ALA A 33 -29.08 -10.71 0.27
C ALA A 33 -28.18 -10.09 1.34
N ILE A 34 -28.59 -8.96 1.93
CA ILE A 34 -27.89 -8.31 3.05
C ILE A 34 -27.93 -9.21 4.28
N ASP A 35 -29.09 -9.78 4.60
CA ASP A 35 -29.24 -10.73 5.72
C ASP A 35 -28.34 -11.95 5.55
N ARG A 36 -28.29 -12.52 4.33
CA ARG A 36 -27.38 -13.63 4.02
C ARG A 36 -25.92 -13.25 4.15
N ALA A 37 -25.50 -12.05 3.71
CA ALA A 37 -24.12 -11.61 3.87
C ALA A 37 -23.74 -11.37 5.33
N LEU A 38 -24.67 -10.87 6.15
CA LEU A 38 -24.47 -10.74 7.60
C LEU A 38 -24.29 -12.11 8.27
N GLN A 39 -25.03 -13.13 7.83
CA GLN A 39 -24.87 -14.51 8.32
C GLN A 39 -23.53 -15.16 7.91
N LEU A 40 -22.91 -14.70 6.82
CA LEU A 40 -21.62 -15.19 6.33
C LEU A 40 -20.41 -14.47 6.93
N CYS A 41 -20.62 -13.52 7.85
CA CYS A 41 -19.54 -12.83 8.55
C CYS A 41 -18.73 -13.84 9.39
N GLY A 42 -17.42 -13.93 9.12
CA GLY A 42 -16.52 -14.79 9.88
C GLY A 42 -16.29 -14.30 11.31
N ALA A 43 -15.72 -15.17 12.16
CA ALA A 43 -15.35 -14.83 13.53
C ALA A 43 -14.17 -13.85 13.52
N GLY A 44 -14.41 -12.57 13.85
CA GLY A 44 -13.36 -11.55 13.85
C GLY A 44 -13.80 -10.12 14.10
N GLY A 45 -15.08 -9.86 14.38
CA GLY A 45 -15.59 -8.52 14.68
C GLY A 45 -17.11 -8.44 14.60
N PRO A 46 -17.69 -7.24 14.72
CA PRO A 46 -19.12 -7.03 14.52
C PRO A 46 -19.56 -7.49 13.12
N PRO A 47 -20.81 -7.99 12.97
CA PRO A 47 -21.39 -8.29 11.66
C PRO A 47 -21.31 -7.09 10.73
N HIS A 48 -20.83 -7.29 9.52
CA HIS A 48 -20.62 -6.22 8.54
C HIS A 48 -20.92 -6.70 7.12
N VAL A 49 -21.38 -5.79 6.27
CA VAL A 49 -21.52 -6.04 4.83
C VAL A 49 -20.56 -5.17 4.06
N ARG A 50 -19.96 -5.72 3.01
CA ARG A 50 -19.14 -4.95 2.07
C ARG A 50 -20.01 -4.58 0.89
N LEU A 51 -20.07 -3.29 0.58
CA LEU A 51 -20.78 -2.77 -0.58
C LEU A 51 -19.77 -2.21 -1.58
N THR A 52 -20.00 -2.45 -2.86
CA THR A 52 -19.26 -1.84 -3.96
C THR A 52 -20.18 -0.87 -4.68
N VAL A 53 -19.74 0.38 -4.78
CA VAL A 53 -20.45 1.41 -5.54
C VAL A 53 -19.78 1.53 -6.91
N GLU A 54 -20.56 1.35 -7.96
CA GLU A 54 -20.10 1.30 -9.35
C GLU A 54 -20.75 2.44 -10.14
N TRP A 55 -19.95 3.21 -10.85
CA TRP A 55 -20.38 4.25 -11.78
C TRP A 55 -19.86 3.92 -13.17
N ASP A 56 -20.63 4.24 -14.20
CA ASP A 56 -20.11 4.21 -15.57
C ASP A 56 -19.12 5.37 -15.79
N THR A 57 -18.26 5.22 -16.78
CA THR A 57 -17.20 6.19 -17.08
C THR A 57 -17.76 7.60 -17.32
N SER A 58 -18.89 7.72 -18.03
CA SER A 58 -19.48 9.03 -18.34
C SER A 58 -20.04 9.73 -17.10
N THR A 59 -20.60 8.97 -16.15
CA THR A 59 -21.08 9.50 -14.88
C THR A 59 -19.92 9.89 -13.96
N LYS A 60 -18.85 9.08 -13.94
CA LYS A 60 -17.60 9.42 -13.24
C LYS A 60 -17.02 10.75 -13.74
N GLU A 61 -16.89 10.89 -15.06
CA GLU A 61 -16.35 12.11 -15.69
C GLU A 61 -17.24 13.33 -15.45
N ARG A 62 -18.57 13.16 -15.45
CA ARG A 62 -19.50 14.26 -15.19
C ARG A 62 -19.48 14.73 -13.74
N LEU A 63 -19.43 13.80 -12.79
CA LEU A 63 -19.50 14.12 -11.36
C LEU A 63 -18.16 14.52 -10.76
N PHE A 64 -17.07 13.89 -11.22
CA PHE A 64 -15.73 14.04 -10.66
C PHE A 64 -14.71 14.61 -11.66
N GLY A 65 -15.12 14.94 -12.88
CA GLY A 65 -14.22 15.35 -13.95
C GLY A 65 -13.31 14.21 -14.43
N SER A 66 -12.30 14.56 -15.22
CA SER A 66 -11.08 13.77 -15.18
C SER A 66 -10.53 13.96 -13.76
N ILE A 67 -10.38 12.89 -12.99
CA ILE A 67 -9.49 12.88 -11.81
C ILE A 67 -8.05 12.96 -12.35
N GLN A 68 -7.74 14.02 -13.09
CA GLN A 68 -6.40 14.54 -13.19
C GLN A 68 -6.24 15.27 -11.87
N GLU A 69 -5.42 14.67 -11.00
CA GLU A 69 -4.79 15.29 -9.84
C GLU A 69 -5.52 16.56 -9.41
N GLU A 70 -6.52 16.43 -8.54
CA GLU A 70 -6.98 17.58 -7.78
C GLU A 70 -5.72 18.10 -7.07
N VAL A 71 -5.12 19.16 -7.59
CA VAL A 71 -3.88 19.71 -7.08
C VAL A 71 -4.24 20.34 -5.75
N VAL A 72 -4.16 19.53 -4.70
CA VAL A 72 -4.28 19.99 -3.33
C VAL A 72 -3.20 21.05 -3.17
N GLN A 73 -3.61 22.30 -2.95
CA GLN A 73 -2.64 23.36 -2.71
C GLN A 73 -1.84 23.00 -1.46
N ASP A 74 -0.53 22.90 -1.62
CA ASP A 74 0.37 22.60 -0.53
C ASP A 74 0.18 23.60 0.61
N ALA A 75 -0.07 23.07 1.81
CA ALA A 75 -0.10 23.86 3.03
C ALA A 75 1.27 24.54 3.26
N GLU A 76 1.29 25.66 4.00
CA GLU A 76 2.52 26.40 4.28
C GLU A 76 3.62 25.53 4.91
N SER A 77 3.22 24.58 5.77
CA SER A 77 4.13 23.61 6.40
C SER A 77 4.92 22.78 5.38
N VAL A 78 4.31 22.45 4.23
CA VAL A 78 4.98 21.72 3.14
C VAL A 78 6.09 22.58 2.54
N ARG A 79 5.82 23.87 2.31
CA ARG A 79 6.79 24.83 1.75
C ARG A 79 7.98 25.06 2.70
N GLN A 80 7.70 25.23 3.99
CA GLN A 80 8.74 25.36 5.01
C GLN A 80 9.63 24.10 5.06
N GLN A 81 9.02 22.91 4.98
CA GLN A 81 9.78 21.67 4.98
C GLN A 81 10.57 21.45 3.67
N GLN A 82 10.06 21.89 2.53
CA GLN A 82 10.81 21.90 1.26
C GLN A 82 12.06 22.78 1.34
N GLN A 83 11.96 23.96 1.95
CA GLN A 83 13.12 24.84 2.18
C GLN A 83 14.16 24.19 3.09
N ALA A 84 13.72 23.56 4.19
CA ALA A 84 14.60 22.82 5.09
C ALA A 84 15.30 21.64 4.37
N HIS A 85 14.58 20.92 3.51
CA HIS A 85 15.15 19.83 2.72
C HIS A 85 16.14 20.30 1.64
N GLY A 86 16.01 21.53 1.13
CA GLY A 86 16.95 22.09 0.16
C GLY A 86 18.39 22.21 0.68
N GLN A 87 18.56 22.21 2.00
CA GLN A 87 19.87 22.28 2.68
C GLN A 87 20.36 20.93 3.20
N GLN A 88 19.56 19.86 3.11
CA GLN A 88 19.89 18.54 3.66
C GLN A 88 20.25 17.52 2.57
N HIS A 89 20.97 16.48 2.95
CA HIS A 89 21.20 15.32 2.08
C HIS A 89 19.85 14.71 1.70
N SER A 90 19.66 14.46 0.41
CA SER A 90 18.52 13.74 -0.15
C SER A 90 18.99 12.45 -0.82
N CYS A 91 18.11 11.46 -0.91
CA CYS A 91 18.32 10.22 -1.65
C CYS A 91 17.10 9.89 -2.51
N THR A 92 17.22 8.90 -3.38
CA THR A 92 16.14 8.33 -4.17
C THR A 92 15.61 7.06 -3.54
N LEU A 93 14.38 6.69 -3.89
CA LEU A 93 13.81 5.40 -3.49
C LEU A 93 14.60 4.22 -4.06
N ASP A 94 15.19 4.37 -5.25
CA ASP A 94 16.05 3.37 -5.86
C ASP A 94 17.30 3.10 -5.00
N GLU A 95 17.98 4.16 -4.54
CA GLU A 95 19.11 4.03 -3.60
C GLU A 95 18.69 3.33 -2.30
N CYS A 96 17.46 3.55 -1.81
CA CYS A 96 16.94 2.80 -0.67
C CYS A 96 16.79 1.30 -0.96
N PHE A 97 16.33 0.92 -2.15
CA PHE A 97 16.24 -0.50 -2.53
C PHE A 97 17.60 -1.14 -2.74
N GLN A 98 18.56 -0.41 -3.33
CA GLN A 98 19.93 -0.87 -3.46
C GLN A 98 20.55 -1.16 -2.09
N LEU A 99 20.34 -0.28 -1.11
CA LEU A 99 20.79 -0.51 0.27
C LEU A 99 20.08 -1.70 0.91
N TYR A 100 18.77 -1.82 0.71
CA TYR A 100 17.97 -2.90 1.30
C TYR A 100 18.32 -4.30 0.76
N THR A 101 18.73 -4.38 -0.50
CA THR A 101 19.10 -5.63 -1.19
C THR A 101 20.61 -5.86 -1.26
N LYS A 102 21.39 -4.96 -0.64
CA LYS A 102 22.84 -5.07 -0.56
C LYS A 102 23.22 -6.30 0.25
N GLU A 103 24.29 -6.97 -0.18
CA GLU A 103 24.91 -8.01 0.63
C GLU A 103 25.63 -7.38 1.82
N GLU A 104 25.30 -7.85 3.02
CA GLU A 104 25.86 -7.36 4.28
C GLU A 104 26.63 -8.49 4.97
N GLN A 105 27.80 -8.16 5.50
CA GLN A 105 28.56 -9.08 6.34
C GLN A 105 27.99 -9.04 7.75
N LEU A 106 27.72 -10.22 8.32
CA LEU A 106 27.24 -10.31 9.69
C LEU A 106 28.29 -9.78 10.66
N ALA A 107 27.87 -9.03 11.67
CA ALA A 107 28.76 -8.67 12.77
C ALA A 107 29.24 -9.94 13.50
N PRO A 108 30.39 -9.91 14.19
CA PRO A 108 30.87 -11.06 14.97
C PRO A 108 29.83 -11.58 15.97
N ASP A 109 29.07 -10.67 16.58
CA ASP A 109 28.01 -11.01 17.56
C ASP A 109 26.75 -11.59 16.90
N ASP A 110 26.57 -11.37 15.60
CA ASP A 110 25.46 -11.90 14.77
C ASP A 110 25.90 -13.09 13.90
N ALA A 111 27.05 -13.71 14.22
CA ALA A 111 27.62 -14.78 13.40
C ALA A 111 26.64 -15.97 13.24
N TRP A 112 26.43 -16.38 11.98
CA TRP A 112 25.60 -17.52 11.66
C TRP A 112 26.29 -18.83 12.02
N ARG A 113 25.59 -19.72 12.72
CA ARG A 113 26.11 -21.06 13.02
C ARG A 113 25.92 -21.99 11.83
N CYS A 114 27.03 -22.36 11.18
CA CYS A 114 26.99 -23.23 10.01
C CYS A 114 26.42 -24.62 10.39
N PRO A 115 25.37 -25.12 9.70
CA PRO A 115 24.77 -26.41 10.00
C PRO A 115 25.70 -27.59 9.66
N HIS A 116 26.71 -27.39 8.81
CA HIS A 116 27.72 -28.39 8.49
C HIS A 116 28.90 -28.35 9.48
N CYS A 117 29.55 -27.20 9.64
CA CYS A 117 30.73 -27.04 10.49
C CYS A 117 30.41 -27.00 12.00
N LYS A 118 29.15 -26.76 12.38
CA LYS A 118 28.65 -26.63 13.76
C LYS A 118 29.29 -25.52 14.60
N VAL A 119 30.02 -24.60 13.97
CA VAL A 119 30.67 -23.44 14.60
C VAL A 119 30.08 -22.13 14.07
N PRO A 120 30.10 -21.03 14.87
CA PRO A 120 29.78 -19.69 14.38
C PRO A 120 30.72 -19.29 13.24
N GLN A 121 30.16 -18.74 12.17
CA GLN A 121 30.87 -18.26 11.00
C GLN A 121 30.36 -16.86 10.66
N GLN A 122 31.27 -15.96 10.35
CA GLN A 122 30.93 -14.62 9.89
C GLN A 122 30.55 -14.68 8.41
N GLY A 123 29.29 -15.04 8.16
CA GLY A 123 28.73 -15.14 6.81
C GLY A 123 28.32 -13.79 6.23
N THR A 124 27.90 -13.82 4.97
CA THR A 124 27.18 -12.71 4.34
C THR A 124 25.71 -13.06 4.17
N VAL A 125 24.86 -12.05 4.32
CA VAL A 125 23.41 -12.15 4.10
C VAL A 125 23.04 -11.16 3.01
N LYS A 126 22.27 -11.65 2.03
CA LYS A 126 21.70 -10.82 0.99
C LYS A 126 20.20 -11.06 0.95
N LEU A 127 19.44 -9.97 1.02
CA LEU A 127 18.00 -10.00 0.83
C LEU A 127 17.66 -9.77 -0.65
N SER A 128 16.65 -10.47 -1.17
CA SER A 128 16.18 -10.28 -2.54
C SER A 128 14.66 -10.45 -2.63
N LEU A 129 14.02 -9.67 -3.50
CA LEU A 129 12.59 -9.80 -3.77
C LEU A 129 12.36 -10.89 -4.82
N TRP A 130 11.63 -11.94 -4.51
CA TRP A 130 11.38 -13.04 -5.46
C TRP A 130 10.28 -12.71 -6.48
N THR A 131 9.24 -12.03 -6.00
CA THR A 131 8.07 -11.60 -6.78
C THR A 131 7.50 -10.32 -6.21
N LEU A 132 6.82 -9.55 -7.05
CA LEU A 132 6.11 -8.35 -6.65
C LEU A 132 4.60 -8.63 -6.57
N PRO A 133 3.90 -8.13 -5.54
CA PRO A 133 2.45 -8.14 -5.49
C PRO A 133 1.86 -7.07 -6.42
N ASP A 134 0.59 -7.23 -6.81
CA ASP A 134 -0.16 -6.22 -7.57
C ASP A 134 -0.26 -4.87 -6.83
N ILE A 135 -0.23 -4.92 -5.49
CA ILE A 135 -0.22 -3.76 -4.60
C ILE A 135 1.03 -3.85 -3.71
N LEU A 136 2.03 -3.02 -4.01
CA LEU A 136 3.28 -2.93 -3.24
C LEU A 136 3.17 -1.83 -2.19
N ILE A 137 3.30 -2.21 -0.90
CA ILE A 137 3.36 -1.26 0.21
C ILE A 137 4.82 -1.01 0.58
N ILE A 138 5.25 0.24 0.51
CA ILE A 138 6.63 0.64 0.83
C ILE A 138 6.65 1.42 2.15
N HIS A 139 7.37 0.89 3.13
CA HIS A 139 7.57 1.54 4.42
C HIS A 139 9.00 2.08 4.53
N LEU A 140 9.14 3.40 4.68
CA LEU A 140 10.43 4.04 4.92
C LEU A 140 10.78 3.97 6.41
N LYS A 141 11.83 3.22 6.78
CA LYS A 141 12.31 3.04 8.17
C LYS A 141 12.98 4.31 8.70
N ARG A 142 12.18 5.33 9.02
CA ARG A 142 12.65 6.66 9.44
C ARG A 142 12.97 6.77 10.92
N PHE A 143 12.58 5.82 11.75
CA PHE A 143 12.81 5.89 13.19
C PHE A 143 13.98 5.00 13.56
N ARG A 144 14.99 5.60 14.20
CA ARG A 144 16.09 4.88 14.82
C ARG A 144 16.15 5.21 16.31
N GLN A 145 16.49 4.22 17.11
CA GLN A 145 16.76 4.39 18.53
C GLN A 145 18.27 4.30 18.73
N VAL A 146 18.84 5.29 19.41
CA VAL A 146 20.25 5.31 19.79
C VAL A 146 20.28 5.55 21.30
N ALA A 147 20.66 4.53 22.06
CA ALA A 147 20.48 4.47 23.51
C ALA A 147 19.01 4.78 23.92
N GLU A 148 18.80 5.78 24.77
CA GLU A 148 17.48 6.22 25.23
C GLU A 148 16.80 7.23 24.27
N GLN A 149 17.50 7.70 23.23
CA GLN A 149 16.95 8.70 22.31
C GLN A 149 16.35 8.08 21.07
N ARG A 150 15.14 8.54 20.70
CA ARG A 150 14.47 8.20 19.45
C ARG A 150 14.64 9.35 18.47
N HIS A 151 15.20 9.06 17.30
CA HIS A 151 15.42 10.05 16.25
C HIS A 151 14.58 9.70 15.02
N LYS A 152 13.93 10.73 14.44
CA LYS A 152 13.26 10.64 13.14
C LYS A 152 14.21 11.16 12.06
N LEU A 153 14.46 10.34 11.05
CA LEU A 153 15.20 10.70 9.85
C LEU A 153 14.35 11.62 8.98
N THR A 154 14.85 12.84 8.78
CA THR A 154 14.25 13.90 7.95
C THR A 154 14.77 13.88 6.51
N THR A 155 15.64 12.94 6.14
CA THR A 155 16.17 12.78 4.77
C THR A 155 15.03 12.75 3.76
N LEU A 156 15.08 13.66 2.79
CA LEU A 156 14.14 13.68 1.68
C LEU A 156 14.42 12.47 0.78
N VAL A 157 13.40 11.62 0.60
CA VAL A 157 13.45 10.49 -0.34
C VAL A 157 12.66 10.89 -1.56
N ARG A 158 13.32 11.00 -2.71
CA ARG A 158 12.67 11.25 -4.01
C ARG A 158 12.16 9.94 -4.58
N PHE A 159 10.90 9.89 -4.96
CA PHE A 159 10.29 8.71 -5.56
C PHE A 159 9.41 9.10 -6.75
N PRO A 160 9.30 8.25 -7.77
CA PRO A 160 8.41 8.51 -8.90
C PRO A 160 6.94 8.33 -8.49
N LEU A 161 6.07 9.20 -8.98
CA LEU A 161 4.62 9.04 -8.84
C LEU A 161 4.05 8.06 -9.86
N ARG A 162 4.76 7.85 -10.98
CA ARG A 162 4.38 6.96 -12.09
C ARG A 162 5.62 6.27 -12.64
N GLY A 163 5.48 5.04 -13.10
CA GLY A 163 6.57 4.30 -13.74
C GLY A 163 7.70 3.89 -12.78
N LEU A 164 7.37 3.46 -11.56
CA LEU A 164 8.37 2.83 -10.68
C LEU A 164 8.78 1.49 -11.29
N ASP A 165 10.04 1.39 -11.72
CA ASP A 165 10.61 0.13 -12.20
C ASP A 165 11.30 -0.62 -11.06
N MET A 166 10.77 -1.81 -10.76
CA MET A 166 11.30 -2.70 -9.71
C MET A 166 12.10 -3.86 -10.30
N ALA A 167 12.19 -4.01 -11.62
CA ALA A 167 12.90 -5.11 -12.26
C ALA A 167 14.37 -5.27 -11.78
N PRO A 168 15.15 -4.19 -11.53
CA PRO A 168 16.52 -4.32 -11.01
C PRO A 168 16.61 -4.92 -9.60
N HIS A 169 15.53 -4.85 -8.83
CA HIS A 169 15.48 -5.21 -7.41
C HIS A 169 14.83 -6.58 -7.17
N VAL A 170 14.37 -7.24 -8.22
CA VAL A 170 13.78 -8.59 -8.18
C VAL A 170 14.84 -9.62 -8.57
N ALA A 171 14.87 -10.74 -7.86
CA ALA A 171 15.77 -11.85 -8.14
C ALA A 171 15.53 -12.40 -9.55
N GLN A 172 16.62 -12.65 -10.29
CA GLN A 172 16.51 -13.34 -11.57
C GLN A 172 16.07 -14.79 -11.32
N ARG A 173 14.97 -15.19 -11.96
CA ARG A 173 14.58 -16.60 -12.00
C ARG A 173 15.52 -17.30 -12.99
N GLY A 174 16.34 -18.21 -12.48
CA GLY A 174 17.08 -19.17 -13.30
C GLY A 174 16.17 -20.22 -13.92
#